data_AF-A0A1G8AQ83-F1
#
_entry.id   AF-A0A1G8AQ83-F1
#
_cell.length_a   1.000
_cell.length_b   1.000
_cell.length_c   1.000
_cell.angle_alpha   90.00
_cell.angle_beta   90.00
_cell.angle_gamma   90.00
#
_symmetry.space_group_name_H-M   'P 1'
#
loop_
_entity.id
_entity.type
_entity.pdbx_description
1 polymer ?
#
loop_
_entity_poly.entity_id
_entity_poly.type
_entity_poly.pdbx_seq_one_letter_code
_entity_poly.pdbx_strand_id
1 'polypeptide(L)'
;MKPVAAVAALLLLVASCSTSEPELPPVELPPSGGKFDYQIGGAYQPEARVKIVVRDRSKLPVGDRYNVCYLNALQTQPDPLDGSLSWWREHHDDLLVKTPGGEPAIDPEWDEGILDISTAEKRGRIMEIQKKWIQECKTSRFQAIEADNLDSHTRAHGAFDINATKEYMKDFVRHAHEHGLAVAQKNGGELGDSGRKYIGFDFAITEDCQANDECGRYAEAFGDRVYEIEYTDEAFRKSCSDRGGRGSVIRRDRNVVPYGHPDYVYESCATT
;
A
#
# COMPACT_ATOMS: atom_id res chain seq x y z
N MET A 1 78.24 18.87 -19.80
CA MET A 1 77.39 18.50 -18.65
C MET A 1 75.94 18.77 -19.04
N LYS A 2 75.10 17.73 -19.13
CA LYS A 2 73.62 17.80 -19.23
C LYS A 2 73.03 17.79 -17.79
N PRO A 3 71.72 17.99 -17.54
CA PRO A 3 70.66 18.81 -18.15
C PRO A 3 70.09 19.79 -17.06
N VAL A 4 68.97 20.51 -17.16
CA VAL A 4 67.58 20.08 -16.86
C VAL A 4 66.62 21.19 -17.33
N ALA A 5 65.67 20.83 -18.18
CA ALA A 5 64.50 21.66 -18.51
C ALA A 5 63.41 21.39 -17.46
N ALA A 6 62.93 22.44 -16.79
CA ALA A 6 61.82 22.35 -15.86
C ALA A 6 60.50 22.41 -16.64
N VAL A 7 59.77 21.29 -16.68
CA VAL A 7 58.39 21.22 -17.17
C VAL A 7 57.47 21.51 -15.97
N ALA A 8 56.78 22.65 -16.01
CA ALA A 8 55.72 22.96 -15.05
C ALA A 8 54.44 22.23 -15.48
N ALA A 9 54.05 21.19 -14.73
CA ALA A 9 52.77 20.52 -14.90
C ALA A 9 51.67 21.36 -14.22
N LEU A 10 50.75 21.89 -15.01
CA LEU A 10 49.55 22.57 -14.53
C LEU A 10 48.51 21.51 -14.14
N LEU A 11 48.34 21.26 -12.85
CA LEU A 11 47.29 20.39 -12.30
C LEU A 11 45.94 21.15 -12.34
N LEU A 12 45.09 20.80 -13.30
CA LEU A 12 43.68 21.20 -13.32
C LEU A 12 42.92 20.39 -12.24
N LEU A 13 42.60 21.05 -11.13
CA LEU A 13 41.68 20.55 -10.10
C LEU A 13 40.25 20.56 -10.66
N VAL A 14 39.78 19.41 -11.14
CA VAL A 14 38.36 19.20 -11.45
C VAL A 14 37.63 19.03 -10.12
N ALA A 15 36.99 20.09 -9.64
CA ALA A 15 36.07 20.02 -8.52
C ALA A 15 34.83 19.24 -8.98
N SER A 16 34.84 17.93 -8.75
CA SER A 16 33.68 17.07 -8.96
C SER A 16 32.66 17.41 -7.88
N CYS A 17 31.70 18.27 -8.20
CA CYS A 17 30.50 18.47 -7.38
C CYS A 17 29.69 17.16 -7.44
N SER A 18 30.01 16.20 -6.57
CA SER A 18 29.09 15.12 -6.24
C SER A 18 27.90 15.76 -5.52
N THR A 19 26.87 16.10 -6.27
CA THR A 19 25.55 16.39 -5.71
C THR A 19 25.06 15.12 -5.05
N SER A 20 25.25 15.01 -3.73
CA SER A 20 24.57 14.03 -2.91
C SER A 20 23.07 14.21 -3.13
N GLU A 21 22.38 13.14 -3.55
CA GLU A 21 20.93 13.14 -3.62
C GLU A 21 20.36 13.56 -2.25
N PRO A 22 19.29 14.38 -2.21
CA PRO A 22 18.67 14.74 -0.95
C PRO A 22 18.25 13.48 -0.20
N GLU A 23 18.61 13.38 1.08
CA GLU A 23 18.15 12.30 1.94
C GLU A 23 16.62 12.39 2.08
N LEU A 24 15.92 11.27 1.87
CA LEU A 24 14.47 11.21 2.03
C LEU A 24 14.09 11.49 3.50
N PRO A 25 12.92 12.10 3.76
CA PRO A 25 12.47 12.29 5.13
C PRO A 25 12.29 10.93 5.83
N PRO A 26 12.53 10.85 7.14
CA PRO A 26 12.32 9.61 7.88
C PRO A 26 10.84 9.20 7.82
N VAL A 27 10.62 7.91 7.62
CA VAL A 27 9.31 7.27 7.63
C VAL A 27 9.01 6.75 9.04
N GLU A 28 7.91 7.22 9.62
CA GLU A 28 7.40 6.65 10.88
C GLU A 28 6.70 5.32 10.58
N LEU A 29 6.97 4.29 11.37
CA LEU A 29 6.32 2.98 11.20
C LEU A 29 5.17 2.82 12.21
N PRO A 30 4.11 2.07 11.85
CA PRO A 30 3.05 1.80 12.80
C PRO A 30 3.58 1.00 14.01
N PRO A 31 3.00 1.18 15.21
CA PRO A 31 3.34 0.39 16.38
C PRO A 31 3.24 -1.11 16.12
N SER A 32 4.35 -1.84 16.29
CA SER A 32 4.36 -3.31 16.22
C SER A 32 3.43 -3.89 17.28
N GLY A 33 2.57 -4.84 16.91
CA GLY A 33 1.59 -5.44 17.82
C GLY A 33 0.53 -4.48 18.36
N GLY A 34 0.42 -3.26 17.81
CA GLY A 34 -0.59 -2.29 18.20
C GLY A 34 -2.00 -2.74 17.77
N LYS A 35 -2.99 -2.68 18.67
CA LYS A 35 -4.39 -2.90 18.30
C LYS A 35 -4.79 -1.93 17.19
N PHE A 36 -5.31 -2.43 16.09
CA PHE A 36 -5.72 -1.63 14.94
C PHE A 36 -7.21 -1.75 14.67
N ASP A 37 -7.75 -0.82 13.90
CA ASP A 37 -9.15 -0.79 13.48
C ASP A 37 -9.23 -0.43 12.00
N TYR A 38 -9.95 -1.26 11.24
CA TYR A 38 -10.01 -1.22 9.78
C TYR A 38 -11.36 -0.66 9.34
N GLN A 39 -11.36 0.62 8.98
CA GLN A 39 -12.54 1.47 8.83
C GLN A 39 -12.67 2.03 7.39
N ILE A 40 -12.41 1.21 6.38
CA ILE A 40 -12.53 1.64 4.98
C ILE A 40 -14.00 1.72 4.52
N GLY A 41 -14.90 0.89 5.07
CA GLY A 41 -16.34 0.91 4.80
C GLY A 41 -17.12 2.02 5.52
N GLY A 42 -16.46 2.79 6.39
CA GLY A 42 -17.05 3.93 7.07
C GLY A 42 -16.30 4.32 8.34
N ALA A 43 -16.19 5.63 8.58
CA ALA A 43 -15.50 6.16 9.74
C ALA A 43 -16.40 6.16 10.99
N TYR A 44 -15.86 5.70 12.13
CA TYR A 44 -16.47 5.79 13.45
C TYR A 44 -15.40 6.01 14.53
N GLN A 45 -15.79 6.42 15.74
CA GLN A 45 -14.82 6.59 16.84
C GLN A 45 -14.23 5.23 17.23
N PRO A 46 -12.91 5.00 17.07
CA PRO A 46 -12.30 3.76 17.50
C PRO A 46 -12.32 3.62 19.03
N GLU A 47 -12.25 2.39 19.52
CA GLU A 47 -12.08 2.14 20.95
C GLU A 47 -10.80 2.80 21.49
N ALA A 48 -10.79 3.17 22.78
CA ALA A 48 -9.67 3.88 23.40
C ALA A 48 -8.31 3.14 23.29
N ARG A 49 -8.32 1.80 23.22
CA ARG A 49 -7.10 0.97 23.12
C ARG A 49 -6.55 0.85 21.69
N VAL A 50 -7.34 1.18 20.66
CA VAL A 50 -6.88 1.21 19.27
C VAL A 50 -5.75 2.21 19.15
N LYS A 51 -4.66 1.83 18.50
CA LYS A 51 -3.47 2.66 18.24
C LYS A 51 -3.33 3.03 16.77
N ILE A 52 -3.83 2.17 15.89
CA ILE A 52 -3.71 2.30 14.44
C ILE A 52 -5.11 2.30 13.83
N VAL A 53 -5.38 3.20 12.90
CA VAL A 53 -6.66 3.27 12.19
C VAL A 53 -6.38 3.30 10.69
N VAL A 54 -7.02 2.41 9.94
CA VAL A 54 -7.00 2.44 8.48
C VAL A 54 -8.32 3.04 7.99
N ARG A 55 -8.25 4.04 7.12
CA ARG A 55 -9.41 4.72 6.57
C ARG A 55 -9.21 5.05 5.10
N ASP A 56 -10.30 5.02 4.36
CA ASP A 56 -10.35 5.55 3.00
C ASP A 56 -9.83 7.00 2.93
N ARG A 57 -9.12 7.33 1.85
CA ARG A 57 -8.52 8.66 1.60
C ARG A 57 -9.50 9.83 1.72
N SER A 58 -10.80 9.59 1.50
CA SER A 58 -11.86 10.60 1.62
C SER A 58 -12.26 10.91 3.06
N LYS A 59 -11.76 10.14 4.04
CA LYS A 59 -12.12 10.29 5.46
C LYS A 59 -11.00 10.98 6.23
N LEU A 60 -11.41 11.69 7.28
CA LEU A 60 -10.45 12.33 8.19
C LEU A 60 -9.73 11.27 9.03
N PRO A 61 -8.43 11.46 9.35
CA PRO A 61 -7.76 10.64 10.34
C PRO A 61 -8.31 10.87 11.75
N VAL A 62 -7.94 9.99 12.68
CA VAL A 62 -8.23 10.09 14.11
C VAL A 62 -7.03 10.73 14.81
N GLY A 63 -7.29 11.79 15.59
CA GLY A 63 -6.25 12.44 16.41
C GLY A 63 -5.60 11.48 17.41
N ASP A 64 -4.31 11.69 17.68
CA ASP A 64 -3.50 10.90 18.62
C ASP A 64 -3.44 9.39 18.30
N ARG A 65 -3.60 9.02 17.03
CA ARG A 65 -3.45 7.66 16.51
C ARG A 65 -2.50 7.65 15.32
N TYR A 66 -1.96 6.48 15.02
CA TYR A 66 -1.29 6.23 13.75
C TYR A 66 -2.36 5.95 12.69
N ASN A 67 -2.38 6.72 11.61
CA ASN A 67 -3.41 6.66 10.58
C ASN A 67 -2.81 6.19 9.25
N VAL A 68 -3.43 5.17 8.67
CA VAL A 68 -3.11 4.62 7.36
C VAL A 68 -4.19 5.03 6.37
N CYS A 69 -3.77 5.67 5.28
CA CYS A 69 -4.62 6.12 4.19
C CYS A 69 -4.81 4.98 3.19
N TYR A 70 -6.02 4.42 3.10
CA TYR A 70 -6.35 3.43 2.08
C TYR A 70 -6.41 4.10 0.70
N LEU A 71 -5.72 3.51 -0.27
CA LEU A 71 -5.72 3.88 -1.68
C LEU A 71 -5.77 2.62 -2.54
N ASN A 72 -6.75 2.52 -3.42
CA ASN A 72 -6.71 1.52 -4.48
C ASN A 72 -5.59 1.88 -5.49
N ALA A 73 -4.54 1.06 -5.56
CA ALA A 73 -3.33 1.40 -6.31
C ALA A 73 -3.37 0.90 -7.76
N LEU A 74 -4.11 -0.20 -8.00
CA LEU A 74 -4.13 -0.93 -9.27
C LEU A 74 -5.53 -1.26 -9.79
N GLN A 75 -6.58 -0.90 -9.04
CA GLN A 75 -7.95 -0.81 -9.54
C GLN A 75 -8.53 0.58 -9.26
N THR A 76 -9.72 0.84 -9.79
CA THR A 76 -10.45 2.09 -9.54
C THR A 76 -10.94 2.18 -8.09
N GLN A 77 -11.05 3.39 -7.55
CA GLN A 77 -11.61 3.63 -6.21
C GLN A 77 -13.12 3.27 -6.17
N PRO A 78 -13.70 3.10 -4.97
CA PRO A 78 -15.14 2.96 -4.82
C PRO A 78 -15.90 4.21 -5.31
N ASP A 79 -17.06 4.00 -5.95
CA ASP A 79 -17.97 5.11 -6.28
C ASP A 79 -18.52 5.78 -4.99
N PRO A 80 -18.84 7.09 -5.02
CA PRO A 80 -18.72 8.03 -6.13
C PRO A 80 -17.44 8.88 -6.08
N LEU A 81 -16.31 8.30 -5.64
CA LEU A 81 -15.07 9.07 -5.44
C LEU A 81 -14.43 9.47 -6.77
N ASP A 82 -13.68 10.57 -6.77
CA ASP A 82 -12.67 10.80 -7.80
C ASP A 82 -11.76 9.57 -7.89
N GLY A 83 -11.56 9.07 -9.10
CA GLY A 83 -10.85 7.80 -9.31
C GLY A 83 -11.75 6.56 -9.31
N SER A 84 -13.07 6.69 -9.25
CA SER A 84 -13.99 5.57 -9.46
C SER A 84 -14.07 5.12 -10.92
N LEU A 85 -14.70 3.97 -11.17
CA LEU A 85 -14.84 3.43 -12.53
C LEU A 85 -15.48 4.44 -13.49
N SER A 86 -16.53 5.13 -13.06
CA SER A 86 -17.20 6.15 -13.87
C SER A 86 -16.25 7.31 -14.21
N TRP A 87 -15.47 7.79 -13.23
CA TRP A 87 -14.46 8.83 -13.41
C TRP A 87 -13.34 8.41 -14.37
N TRP A 88 -12.82 7.18 -14.24
CA TRP A 88 -11.79 6.67 -15.14
C TRP A 88 -12.33 6.52 -16.56
N ARG A 89 -13.55 6.03 -16.76
CA ARG A 89 -14.18 5.95 -18.09
C ARG A 89 -14.39 7.32 -18.73
N GLU A 90 -14.68 8.34 -17.95
CA GLU A 90 -14.88 9.70 -18.47
C GLU A 90 -13.57 10.38 -18.85
N HIS A 91 -12.53 10.26 -18.02
CA HIS A 91 -11.33 11.09 -18.16
C HIS A 91 -10.10 10.34 -18.70
N HIS A 92 -10.07 9.02 -18.53
CA HIS A 92 -8.86 8.19 -18.67
C HIS A 92 -9.17 6.77 -19.14
N ASP A 93 -10.16 6.60 -20.02
CA ASP A 93 -10.66 5.28 -20.45
C ASP A 93 -9.55 4.39 -21.06
N ASP A 94 -8.54 5.01 -21.65
CA ASP A 94 -7.38 4.35 -22.25
C ASP A 94 -6.36 3.82 -21.21
N LEU A 95 -6.51 4.22 -19.94
CA LEU A 95 -5.73 3.73 -18.80
C LEU A 95 -6.44 2.60 -18.04
N LEU A 96 -7.58 2.11 -18.54
CA LEU A 96 -8.22 0.89 -18.05
C LEU A 96 -7.82 -0.30 -18.92
N VAL A 97 -7.57 -1.44 -18.30
CA VAL A 97 -7.38 -2.70 -19.04
C VAL A 97 -8.65 -2.99 -19.82
N LYS A 98 -8.52 -3.37 -21.09
CA LYS A 98 -9.65 -3.74 -21.94
C LYS A 98 -9.74 -5.26 -22.08
N THR A 99 -10.96 -5.77 -21.96
CA THR A 99 -11.31 -7.13 -22.37
C THR A 99 -11.15 -7.29 -23.88
N PRO A 100 -11.13 -8.52 -24.43
CA PRO A 100 -11.14 -8.74 -25.88
C PRO A 100 -12.34 -8.09 -26.61
N GLY A 101 -13.43 -7.83 -25.90
CA GLY A 101 -14.61 -7.13 -26.42
C GLY A 101 -14.50 -5.60 -26.42
N GLY A 102 -13.41 -5.04 -25.90
CA GLY A 102 -13.17 -3.59 -25.85
C GLY A 102 -13.72 -2.88 -24.60
N GLU A 103 -14.51 -3.55 -23.77
CA GLU A 103 -14.98 -3.00 -22.49
C GLU A 103 -13.89 -3.07 -21.41
N PRO A 104 -13.93 -2.18 -20.39
CA PRO A 104 -13.05 -2.28 -19.23
C PRO A 104 -13.11 -3.66 -18.58
N ALA A 105 -11.95 -4.18 -18.16
CA ALA A 105 -11.87 -5.34 -17.30
C ALA A 105 -12.30 -4.94 -15.88
N ILE A 106 -13.25 -5.70 -15.33
CA ILE A 106 -13.89 -5.41 -14.04
C ILE A 106 -13.62 -6.55 -13.06
N ASP A 107 -13.29 -6.20 -11.83
CA ASP A 107 -13.33 -7.09 -10.69
C ASP A 107 -14.79 -7.36 -10.31
N PRO A 108 -15.31 -8.60 -10.49
CA PRO A 108 -16.71 -8.88 -10.30
C PRO A 108 -17.14 -8.87 -8.83
N GLU A 109 -16.19 -8.95 -7.87
CA GLU A 109 -16.52 -8.90 -6.45
C GLU A 109 -16.81 -7.47 -5.99
N TRP A 110 -16.10 -6.49 -6.55
CA TRP A 110 -16.13 -5.10 -6.08
C TRP A 110 -16.64 -4.09 -7.11
N ASP A 111 -16.91 -4.51 -8.35
CA ASP A 111 -17.32 -3.65 -9.49
C ASP A 111 -16.28 -2.56 -9.83
N GLU A 112 -15.00 -2.87 -9.61
CA GLU A 112 -13.88 -1.96 -9.83
C GLU A 112 -13.14 -2.28 -11.14
N GLY A 113 -12.72 -1.24 -11.87
CA GLY A 113 -11.95 -1.42 -13.10
C GLY A 113 -10.47 -1.66 -12.84
N ILE A 114 -9.83 -2.52 -13.63
CA ILE A 114 -8.38 -2.78 -13.53
C ILE A 114 -7.59 -1.67 -14.24
N LEU A 115 -6.62 -1.05 -13.55
CA LEU A 115 -5.75 -0.02 -14.13
C LEU A 115 -4.67 -0.66 -15.02
N ASP A 116 -4.49 -0.12 -16.23
CA ASP A 116 -3.58 -0.67 -17.22
C ASP A 116 -2.15 -0.16 -17.03
N ILE A 117 -1.34 -0.94 -16.32
CA ILE A 117 0.09 -0.69 -16.13
C ILE A 117 0.99 -1.41 -17.15
N SER A 118 0.45 -1.86 -18.29
CA SER A 118 1.18 -2.68 -19.29
C SER A 118 2.36 -1.96 -19.95
N THR A 119 2.28 -0.64 -20.13
CA THR A 119 3.34 0.15 -20.75
C THR A 119 3.93 1.17 -19.78
N ALA A 120 5.18 1.58 -20.02
CA ALA A 120 5.82 2.62 -19.22
C ALA A 120 5.07 3.97 -19.30
N GLU A 121 4.49 4.29 -20.46
CA GLU A 121 3.68 5.49 -20.65
C GLU A 121 2.42 5.46 -19.77
N LYS A 122 1.67 4.36 -19.78
CA LYS A 122 0.47 4.23 -18.95
C LYS A 122 0.81 4.24 -17.47
N ARG A 123 1.87 3.53 -17.06
CA ARG A 123 2.41 3.59 -15.69
C ARG A 123 2.70 5.01 -15.24
N GLY A 124 3.37 5.81 -16.07
CA GLY A 124 3.67 7.20 -15.77
C GLY A 124 2.40 8.04 -15.58
N ARG A 125 1.42 7.92 -16.48
CA ARG A 125 0.16 8.68 -16.40
C ARG A 125 -0.70 8.30 -15.19
N ILE A 126 -0.81 7.01 -14.88
CA ILE A 126 -1.51 6.53 -13.68
C ILE A 126 -0.78 7.02 -12.43
N MET A 127 0.55 6.95 -12.42
CA MET A 127 1.36 7.42 -11.30
C MET A 127 1.11 8.92 -11.02
N GLU A 128 1.06 9.79 -12.03
CA GLU A 128 0.78 11.22 -11.79
C GLU A 128 -0.57 11.46 -11.09
N ILE A 129 -1.58 10.63 -11.35
CA ILE A 129 -2.87 10.68 -10.65
C ILE A 129 -2.68 10.22 -9.19
N GLN A 130 -2.01 9.08 -8.98
CA GLN A 130 -1.74 8.55 -7.64
C GLN A 130 -0.89 9.49 -6.79
N LYS A 131 0.12 10.16 -7.36
CA LYS A 131 0.97 11.13 -6.66
C LYS A 131 0.15 12.24 -5.99
N LYS A 132 -0.88 12.74 -6.69
CA LYS A 132 -1.81 13.72 -6.12
C LYS A 132 -2.53 13.16 -4.88
N TRP A 133 -3.02 11.93 -4.96
CA TRP A 133 -3.74 11.27 -3.86
C TRP A 133 -2.81 10.96 -2.67
N ILE A 134 -1.57 10.54 -2.94
CA ILE A 134 -0.51 10.36 -1.94
C ILE A 134 -0.25 11.68 -1.20
N GLN A 135 -0.12 12.78 -1.94
CA GLN A 135 0.08 14.11 -1.35
C GLN A 135 -1.14 14.57 -0.53
N GLU A 136 -2.37 14.25 -0.96
CA GLU A 136 -3.61 14.51 -0.22
C GLU A 136 -3.66 13.74 1.11
N CYS A 137 -3.23 12.47 1.12
CA CYS A 137 -3.07 11.68 2.36
C CYS A 137 -2.08 12.38 3.32
N LYS A 138 -0.92 12.83 2.81
CA LYS A 138 0.05 13.55 3.64
C LYS A 138 -0.53 14.85 4.20
N THR A 139 -1.19 15.64 3.36
CA THR A 139 -1.81 16.92 3.72
C THR A 139 -2.89 16.72 4.78
N SER A 140 -3.63 15.63 4.67
CA SER A 140 -4.65 15.21 5.63
C SER A 140 -4.08 14.66 6.94
N ARG A 141 -2.75 14.54 7.06
CA ARG A 141 -1.99 14.06 8.23
C ARG A 141 -2.07 12.56 8.49
N PHE A 142 -2.28 11.75 7.44
CA PHE A 142 -1.96 10.33 7.52
C PHE A 142 -0.44 10.12 7.64
N GLN A 143 -0.04 9.00 8.26
CA GLN A 143 1.36 8.60 8.43
C GLN A 143 1.78 7.51 7.44
N ALA A 144 0.82 6.79 6.89
CA ALA A 144 1.07 5.73 5.92
C ALA A 144 0.01 5.67 4.85
N ILE A 145 0.29 4.88 3.81
CA ILE A 145 -0.65 4.45 2.78
C ILE A 145 -0.80 2.93 2.84
N GLU A 146 -2.01 2.43 2.65
CA GLU A 146 -2.26 1.05 2.24
C GLU A 146 -2.52 1.04 0.75
N ALA A 147 -1.66 0.36 -0.02
CA ALA A 147 -1.78 0.27 -1.47
C ALA A 147 -2.50 -1.02 -1.86
N ASP A 148 -3.80 -0.91 -2.16
CA ASP A 148 -4.68 -2.08 -2.38
C ASP A 148 -4.57 -2.68 -3.79
N ASN A 149 -5.11 -3.89 -3.92
CA ASN A 149 -5.24 -4.66 -5.18
C ASN A 149 -3.91 -4.99 -5.89
N LEU A 150 -2.88 -5.34 -5.12
CA LEU A 150 -1.55 -5.76 -5.64
C LEU A 150 -1.61 -6.98 -6.58
N ASP A 151 -2.65 -7.80 -6.44
CA ASP A 151 -2.92 -9.00 -7.23
C ASP A 151 -3.71 -8.74 -8.53
N SER A 152 -3.95 -7.46 -8.90
CA SER A 152 -4.71 -7.07 -10.11
C SER A 152 -4.22 -7.71 -11.41
N HIS A 153 -2.93 -8.10 -11.48
CA HIS A 153 -2.36 -8.83 -12.61
C HIS A 153 -3.10 -10.16 -12.90
N THR A 154 -3.71 -10.79 -11.89
CA THR A 154 -4.51 -12.01 -12.04
C THR A 154 -5.83 -11.77 -12.80
N ARG A 155 -6.31 -10.53 -12.80
CA ARG A 155 -7.56 -10.07 -13.43
C ARG A 155 -7.32 -9.18 -14.65
N ALA A 156 -6.06 -8.94 -15.02
CA ALA A 156 -5.67 -8.05 -16.10
C ALA A 156 -5.79 -8.65 -17.52
N HIS A 157 -6.40 -9.84 -17.69
CA HIS A 157 -6.53 -10.53 -18.99
C HIS A 157 -5.20 -10.65 -19.78
N GLY A 158 -4.07 -10.79 -19.07
CA GLY A 158 -2.74 -10.89 -19.68
C GLY A 158 -2.15 -9.57 -20.17
N ALA A 159 -2.77 -8.42 -19.88
CA ALA A 159 -2.23 -7.10 -20.23
C ALA A 159 -0.92 -6.79 -19.50
N PHE A 160 -0.78 -7.23 -18.25
CA PHE A 160 0.44 -7.11 -17.47
C PHE A 160 0.58 -8.26 -16.47
N ASP A 161 1.80 -8.50 -16.00
CA ASP A 161 2.16 -9.55 -15.05
C ASP A 161 2.58 -8.98 -13.69
N ILE A 162 2.95 -9.87 -12.76
CA ILE A 162 3.43 -9.48 -11.44
C ILE A 162 4.73 -8.64 -11.48
N ASN A 163 5.55 -8.75 -12.53
CA ASN A 163 6.75 -7.93 -12.63
C ASN A 163 6.40 -6.49 -12.93
N ALA A 164 5.40 -6.25 -13.79
CA ALA A 164 4.86 -4.91 -14.00
C ALA A 164 4.29 -4.32 -12.70
N THR A 165 3.59 -5.12 -11.88
CA THR A 165 3.16 -4.72 -10.53
C THR A 165 4.36 -4.30 -9.67
N LYS A 166 5.42 -5.11 -9.63
CA LYS A 166 6.63 -4.82 -8.83
C LYS A 166 7.29 -3.50 -9.26
N GLU A 167 7.48 -3.28 -10.56
CA GLU A 167 8.08 -2.03 -11.07
C GLU A 167 7.22 -0.82 -10.72
N TYR A 168 5.92 -0.91 -10.97
CA TYR A 168 5.00 0.19 -10.68
C TYR A 168 4.95 0.53 -9.19
N MET A 169 4.86 -0.48 -8.33
CA MET A 169 4.81 -0.28 -6.88
C MET A 169 6.12 0.21 -6.30
N LYS A 170 7.27 -0.12 -6.90
CA LYS A 170 8.57 0.41 -6.46
C LYS A 170 8.62 1.93 -6.63
N ASP A 171 8.10 2.43 -7.76
CA ASP A 171 7.98 3.87 -7.99
C ASP A 171 6.93 4.51 -7.05
N PHE A 172 5.81 3.81 -6.78
CA PHE A 172 4.79 4.24 -5.83
C PHE A 172 5.37 4.45 -4.42
N VAL A 173 6.07 3.43 -3.91
CA VAL A 173 6.68 3.43 -2.58
C VAL A 173 7.72 4.54 -2.47
N ARG A 174 8.62 4.68 -3.46
CA ARG A 174 9.60 5.76 -3.48
C ARG A 174 8.92 7.12 -3.34
N HIS A 175 7.83 7.37 -4.07
CA HIS A 175 7.15 8.65 -4.03
C HIS A 175 6.41 8.90 -2.70
N ALA A 176 5.85 7.86 -2.08
CA ALA A 176 5.29 7.97 -0.74
C ALA A 176 6.39 8.30 0.30
N HIS A 177 7.58 7.68 0.17
CA HIS A 177 8.74 7.97 1.02
C HIS A 177 9.25 9.40 0.85
N GLU A 178 9.20 9.98 -0.36
CA GLU A 178 9.49 11.42 -0.59
C GLU A 178 8.58 12.35 0.24
N HIS A 179 7.38 11.89 0.58
CA HIS A 179 6.42 12.60 1.44
C HIS A 179 6.50 12.18 2.92
N GLY A 180 7.44 11.30 3.28
CA GLY A 180 7.58 10.73 4.62
C GLY A 180 6.32 9.97 5.04
N LEU A 181 5.76 9.16 4.13
CA LEU A 181 4.67 8.24 4.37
C LEU A 181 5.18 6.81 4.26
N ALA A 182 4.89 5.96 5.24
CA ALA A 182 5.12 4.52 5.10
C ALA A 182 4.13 3.91 4.09
N VAL A 183 4.45 2.76 3.51
CA VAL A 183 3.54 2.04 2.62
C VAL A 183 3.36 0.59 3.07
N ALA A 184 2.10 0.22 3.29
CA ALA A 184 1.71 -1.15 3.56
C ALA A 184 1.63 -1.96 2.26
N GLN A 185 2.18 -3.16 2.28
CA GLN A 185 1.79 -4.21 1.35
C GLN A 185 0.40 -4.69 1.74
N LYS A 186 -0.58 -4.55 0.85
CA LYS A 186 -1.92 -5.11 1.05
C LYS A 186 -2.04 -6.44 0.33
N ASN A 187 -2.24 -7.53 1.08
CA ASN A 187 -2.27 -8.90 0.55
C ASN A 187 -1.04 -9.19 -0.34
N GLY A 188 -1.17 -10.01 -1.39
CA GLY A 188 -0.09 -10.26 -2.35
C GLY A 188 1.05 -11.14 -1.79
N GLY A 189 0.71 -12.21 -1.06
CA GLY A 189 1.67 -13.09 -0.40
C GLY A 189 2.69 -13.73 -1.36
N GLU A 190 2.35 -13.85 -2.65
CA GLU A 190 3.22 -14.30 -3.73
C GLU A 190 4.38 -13.33 -4.05
N LEU A 191 4.30 -12.08 -3.60
CA LEU A 191 5.44 -11.14 -3.66
C LEU A 191 6.60 -11.64 -2.77
N GLY A 192 6.28 -12.33 -1.68
CA GLY A 192 7.22 -12.78 -0.66
C GLY A 192 8.21 -11.68 -0.26
N ASP A 193 9.49 -12.07 -0.16
CA ASP A 193 10.58 -11.15 0.16
C ASP A 193 10.74 -9.96 -0.81
N SER A 194 10.23 -10.07 -2.05
CA SER A 194 10.31 -8.98 -3.02
C SER A 194 9.50 -7.76 -2.55
N GLY A 195 8.40 -7.97 -1.83
CA GLY A 195 7.57 -6.88 -1.32
C GLY A 195 8.39 -5.90 -0.48
N ARG A 196 9.18 -6.41 0.45
CA ARG A 196 10.06 -5.56 1.27
C ARG A 196 11.38 -5.21 0.59
N LYS A 197 12.09 -6.19 0.00
CA LYS A 197 13.48 -5.99 -0.46
C LYS A 197 13.58 -5.30 -1.81
N TYR A 198 12.59 -5.51 -2.69
CA TYR A 198 12.61 -4.98 -4.05
C TYR A 198 11.69 -3.77 -4.24
N ILE A 199 10.44 -3.91 -3.82
CA ILE A 199 9.43 -2.83 -3.92
C ILE A 199 9.69 -1.78 -2.83
N GLY A 200 9.98 -2.22 -1.61
CA GLY A 200 10.28 -1.32 -0.49
C GLY A 200 9.12 -1.10 0.47
N PHE A 201 8.09 -1.96 0.47
CA PHE A 201 7.02 -1.88 1.46
C PHE A 201 7.59 -1.94 2.88
N ASP A 202 6.94 -1.21 3.79
CA ASP A 202 7.42 -0.99 5.15
C ASP A 202 6.82 -1.98 6.17
N PHE A 203 5.59 -2.41 5.90
CA PHE A 203 4.82 -3.35 6.71
C PHE A 203 3.73 -4.01 5.84
N ALA A 204 2.95 -4.94 6.40
CA ALA A 204 1.85 -5.58 5.68
C ALA A 204 0.51 -5.42 6.40
N ILE A 205 -0.55 -5.21 5.63
CA ILE A 205 -1.95 -5.39 6.05
C ILE A 205 -2.51 -6.54 5.23
N THR A 206 -3.08 -7.55 5.89
CA THR A 206 -3.47 -8.80 5.23
C THR A 206 -4.88 -9.20 5.60
N GLU A 207 -5.61 -9.71 4.63
CA GLU A 207 -6.94 -10.27 4.79
C GLU A 207 -6.91 -11.78 4.59
N ASP A 208 -7.57 -12.52 5.47
CA ASP A 208 -7.72 -13.98 5.40
C ASP A 208 -6.39 -14.74 5.24
N CYS A 209 -5.27 -14.20 5.75
CA CYS A 209 -3.98 -14.90 5.61
C CYS A 209 -3.99 -16.21 6.38
N GLN A 210 -4.74 -16.30 7.49
CA GLN A 210 -4.80 -17.51 8.29
C GLN A 210 -5.74 -18.53 7.66
N ALA A 211 -6.83 -18.06 7.05
CA ALA A 211 -7.75 -18.89 6.28
C ALA A 211 -7.08 -19.50 5.03
N ASN A 212 -6.11 -18.80 4.43
CA ASN A 212 -5.40 -19.24 3.22
C ASN A 212 -4.00 -19.85 3.48
N ASP A 213 -3.58 -20.01 4.74
CA ASP A 213 -2.24 -20.50 5.11
C ASP A 213 -1.08 -19.65 4.55
N GLU A 214 -1.26 -18.33 4.51
CA GLU A 214 -0.30 -17.37 3.93
C GLU A 214 0.42 -16.51 4.95
N CYS A 215 -0.03 -16.45 6.21
CA CYS A 215 0.53 -15.54 7.22
C CYS A 215 2.05 -15.68 7.41
N GLY A 216 2.59 -16.89 7.20
CA GLY A 216 4.03 -17.13 7.29
C GLY A 216 4.86 -16.29 6.30
N ARG A 217 4.36 -16.07 5.08
CA ARG A 217 5.05 -15.30 4.04
C ARG A 217 5.20 -13.84 4.42
N TYR A 218 4.15 -13.26 5.00
CA TYR A 218 4.17 -11.89 5.49
C TYR A 218 5.06 -11.72 6.72
N ALA A 219 5.01 -12.68 7.66
CA ALA A 219 5.87 -12.66 8.83
C ALA A 219 7.37 -12.80 8.49
N GLU A 220 7.72 -13.62 7.49
CA GLU A 220 9.09 -13.74 6.99
C GLU A 220 9.61 -12.41 6.44
N ALA A 221 8.79 -11.70 5.66
CA ALA A 221 9.16 -10.42 5.07
C ALA A 221 9.20 -9.27 6.10
N PHE A 222 8.18 -9.14 6.95
CA PHE A 222 7.90 -7.94 7.75
C PHE A 222 8.02 -8.13 9.28
N GLY A 223 8.26 -9.36 9.75
CA GLY A 223 8.32 -9.67 11.18
C GLY A 223 6.98 -9.39 11.88
N ASP A 224 7.03 -8.67 13.01
CA ASP A 224 5.85 -8.36 13.83
C ASP A 224 5.02 -7.16 13.31
N ARG A 225 5.36 -6.59 12.15
CA ARG A 225 4.60 -5.51 11.49
C ARG A 225 3.68 -6.07 10.41
N VAL A 226 2.87 -7.05 10.81
CA VAL A 226 1.79 -7.61 10.02
C VAL A 226 0.49 -7.36 10.77
N TYR A 227 -0.44 -6.68 10.09
CA TYR A 227 -1.76 -6.32 10.62
C TYR A 227 -2.81 -7.17 9.91
N GLU A 228 -3.30 -8.17 10.61
CA GLU A 228 -4.09 -9.26 10.06
C GLU A 228 -5.57 -9.06 10.33
N ILE A 229 -6.38 -9.23 9.29
CA ILE A 229 -7.83 -9.13 9.28
C ILE A 229 -8.37 -10.50 8.88
N GLU A 230 -9.12 -11.15 9.75
CA GLU A 230 -9.82 -12.40 9.44
C GLU A 230 -11.32 -12.15 9.35
N TYR A 231 -11.99 -12.79 8.38
CA TYR A 231 -13.44 -12.63 8.21
C TYR A 231 -14.25 -13.77 8.83
N THR A 232 -13.59 -14.85 9.26
CA THR A 232 -14.24 -16.01 9.88
C THR A 232 -13.86 -16.22 11.33
N ASP A 233 -14.79 -16.76 12.10
CA ASP A 233 -14.59 -17.18 13.49
C ASP A 233 -13.44 -18.19 13.64
N GLU A 234 -13.36 -19.15 12.71
CA GLU A 234 -12.38 -20.23 12.75
C GLU A 234 -10.97 -19.69 12.55
N ALA A 235 -10.77 -18.91 11.49
CA ALA A 235 -9.47 -18.34 11.17
C ALA A 235 -9.04 -17.36 12.26
N PHE A 236 -9.92 -16.46 12.71
CA PHE A 236 -9.61 -15.53 13.81
C PHE A 236 -9.16 -16.23 15.09
N ARG A 237 -9.86 -17.28 15.54
CA ARG A 237 -9.47 -18.04 16.74
C ARG A 237 -8.11 -18.71 16.55
N LYS A 238 -7.86 -19.27 15.36
CA LYS A 238 -6.57 -19.87 15.02
C LYS A 238 -5.44 -18.83 15.04
N SER A 239 -5.66 -17.66 14.45
CA SER A 239 -4.72 -16.54 14.49
C SER A 239 -4.40 -16.11 15.92
N CYS A 240 -5.42 -15.93 16.77
CA CYS A 240 -5.20 -15.59 18.17
C CYS A 240 -4.40 -16.67 18.92
N SER A 241 -4.63 -17.95 18.62
CA SER A 241 -3.85 -19.04 19.22
C SER A 241 -2.39 -19.05 18.76
N ASP A 242 -2.14 -18.83 17.47
CA ASP A 242 -0.80 -18.97 16.88
C ASP A 242 0.08 -17.74 17.17
N ARG A 243 -0.51 -16.54 17.15
CA ARG A 243 0.24 -15.27 17.18
C ARG A 243 -0.40 -14.17 18.04
N GLY A 244 -1.42 -14.47 18.84
CA GLY A 244 -1.97 -13.54 19.82
C GLY A 244 -0.90 -12.98 20.76
N GLY A 245 -0.99 -11.67 21.06
CA GLY A 245 -0.02 -10.97 21.93
C GLY A 245 1.29 -10.55 21.25
N ARG A 246 1.59 -11.03 20.04
CA ARG A 246 2.75 -10.59 19.22
C ARG A 246 2.32 -9.89 17.93
N GLY A 247 1.27 -10.40 17.29
CA GLY A 247 0.68 -9.82 16.08
C GLY A 247 -0.52 -8.92 16.36
N SER A 248 -0.77 -8.00 15.44
CA SER A 248 -1.98 -7.19 15.41
C SER A 248 -3.04 -7.93 14.61
N VAL A 249 -3.93 -8.65 15.28
CA VAL A 249 -4.96 -9.49 14.64
C VAL A 249 -6.35 -9.00 15.05
N ILE A 250 -7.21 -8.77 14.05
CA ILE A 250 -8.63 -8.44 14.24
C ILE A 250 -9.53 -9.38 13.43
N ARG A 251 -10.79 -9.45 13.85
CA ARG A 251 -11.89 -9.95 13.05
C ARG A 251 -12.76 -8.79 12.59
N ARG A 252 -13.17 -8.80 11.32
CA ARG A 252 -14.16 -7.86 10.77
C ARG A 252 -15.28 -8.61 10.06
N ASP A 253 -16.36 -7.90 9.77
CA ASP A 253 -17.33 -8.31 8.75
C ASP A 253 -16.74 -8.04 7.36
N ARG A 254 -17.14 -8.83 6.34
CA ARG A 254 -16.57 -8.76 4.98
C ARG A 254 -16.72 -7.38 4.33
N ASN A 255 -17.82 -6.70 4.62
CA ASN A 255 -18.12 -5.37 4.07
C ASN A 255 -17.52 -4.23 4.91
N VAL A 256 -16.81 -4.57 6.00
CA VAL A 256 -16.13 -3.66 6.91
C VAL A 256 -16.99 -2.44 7.28
N VAL A 257 -18.27 -2.68 7.56
CA VAL A 257 -19.29 -1.65 7.82
C VAL A 257 -18.96 -0.87 9.10
N PRO A 258 -19.40 0.40 9.23
CA PRO A 258 -19.12 1.19 10.42
C PRO A 258 -19.90 0.72 11.66
N TYR A 259 -19.41 1.08 12.84
CA TYR A 259 -20.12 0.83 14.10
C TYR A 259 -21.57 1.35 14.06
N GLY A 260 -22.50 0.52 14.53
CA GLY A 260 -23.94 0.81 14.53
C GLY A 260 -24.70 0.22 13.34
N HIS A 261 -24.01 -0.27 12.30
CA HIS A 261 -24.61 -1.09 11.27
C HIS A 261 -24.99 -2.48 11.83
N PRO A 262 -26.12 -3.09 11.42
CA PRO A 262 -26.55 -4.41 11.94
C PRO A 262 -25.54 -5.53 11.69
N ASP A 263 -24.77 -5.44 10.61
CA ASP A 263 -23.76 -6.45 10.24
C ASP A 263 -22.38 -6.18 10.86
N TYR A 264 -22.25 -5.16 11.72
CA TYR A 264 -20.96 -4.77 12.30
C TYR A 264 -20.35 -5.90 13.13
N VAL A 265 -19.14 -6.32 12.76
CA VAL A 265 -18.32 -7.26 13.53
C VAL A 265 -16.95 -6.65 13.78
N TYR A 266 -16.54 -6.53 15.04
CA TYR A 266 -15.17 -6.16 15.39
C TYR A 266 -14.72 -6.94 16.62
N GLU A 267 -13.66 -7.73 16.45
CA GLU A 267 -12.97 -8.39 17.57
C GLU A 267 -11.46 -8.20 17.38
N SER A 268 -10.73 -8.22 18.48
CA SER A 268 -9.26 -8.19 18.46
C SER A 268 -8.74 -9.26 19.38
N CYS A 269 -7.65 -9.95 19.02
CA CYS A 269 -7.04 -10.89 19.94
C CYS A 269 -6.70 -10.20 21.27
N ALA A 270 -6.86 -10.94 22.38
CA ALA A 270 -6.51 -10.42 23.69
C ALA A 270 -5.02 -10.04 23.73
N THR A 271 -4.73 -8.90 24.35
CA THR A 271 -3.35 -8.57 24.73
C THR A 271 -3.05 -9.36 26.00
N THR A 272 -2.06 -10.26 25.94
CA THR A 272 -1.57 -10.96 27.14
C THR A 272 -0.84 -10.02 28.07
#